data_AF-A0A1A8KEY0-F1
#
_entry.id   AF-A0A1A8KEY0-F1
#
_cell.length_a   1.000
_cell.length_b   1.000
_cell.length_c   1.000
_cell.angle_alpha   90.00
_cell.angle_beta   90.00
_cell.angle_gamma   90.00
#
_symmetry.space_group_name_H-M   'P 1'
#
loop_
_entity.id
_entity.type
_entity.pdbx_description
1 polymer ?
#
loop_
_entity_poly.entity_id
_entity_poly.type
_entity_poly.pdbx_seq_one_letter_code
_entity_poly.pdbx_strand_id
1 'polypeptide(L)'
;MPSFGFLDTLELYLQTGKFPVNASKNVKRGIRAASKRFMYKDGCLWRSYRSRLLRVVRSEKEVREILTRYHDNNNHAGRERAVREIMMMYYWFGVTEAVKNWVKSCSVCHERTLPHSSQQSVFFCLVYGCD
;
A
#
# COMPACT_ATOMS: atom_id res chain seq x y z
N MET A 1 -13.29 5.52 4.27
CA MET A 1 -11.84 5.87 4.30
C MET A 1 -11.72 7.28 4.88
N PRO A 2 -10.78 7.60 5.78
CA PRO A 2 -10.46 9.01 6.01
C PRO A 2 -10.05 9.57 4.65
N SER A 3 -10.82 10.52 4.14
CA SER A 3 -10.54 11.13 2.85
C SER A 3 -9.19 11.83 2.92
N PHE A 4 -8.50 11.95 1.78
CA PHE A 4 -7.35 12.83 1.66
C PHE A 4 -7.68 14.25 2.17
N GLY A 5 -8.94 14.66 2.07
CA GLY A 5 -9.49 15.88 2.69
C GLY A 5 -9.17 16.06 4.19
N PHE A 6 -9.20 15.01 5.01
CA PHE A 6 -8.77 15.14 6.40
C PHE A 6 -7.27 15.46 6.49
N LEU A 7 -6.45 14.82 5.67
CA LEU A 7 -5.02 15.07 5.62
C LEU A 7 -4.69 16.48 5.09
N ASP A 8 -5.50 17.01 4.18
CA ASP A 8 -5.41 18.40 3.71
C ASP A 8 -5.66 19.37 4.87
N THR A 9 -6.71 19.14 5.67
CA THR A 9 -6.99 19.98 6.84
C THR A 9 -5.91 19.88 7.93
N LEU A 10 -5.32 18.70 8.09
CA LEU A 10 -4.22 18.48 9.03
C LEU A 10 -2.94 19.18 8.58
N GLU A 11 -2.62 19.12 7.29
CA GLU A 11 -1.50 19.81 6.69
C GLU A 11 -1.62 21.33 6.83
N LEU A 12 -2.80 21.90 6.51
CA LEU A 12 -3.08 23.32 6.73
C LEU A 12 -2.82 23.72 8.18
N TYR A 13 -3.28 22.91 9.14
CA TYR A 13 -3.07 23.17 10.56
C TYR A 13 -1.59 23.09 10.96
N LEU A 14 -0.85 22.11 10.44
CA LEU A 14 0.58 21.95 10.72
C LEU A 14 1.42 23.07 10.10
N GLN A 15 1.02 23.61 8.95
CA GLN A 15 1.71 24.72 8.29
C GLN A 15 1.39 26.08 8.93
N THR A 16 0.14 26.32 9.29
CA THR A 16 -0.35 27.68 9.65
C THR A 16 -0.70 27.85 11.13
N GLY A 17 -0.84 26.74 11.87
CA GLY A 17 -1.40 26.73 13.23
C GLY A 17 -2.90 27.02 13.31
N LYS A 18 -3.58 27.24 12.18
CA LYS A 18 -5.00 27.63 12.12
C LYS A 18 -5.88 26.44 11.75
N PHE A 19 -7.09 26.41 12.32
CA PHE A 19 -8.11 25.44 11.93
C PHE A 19 -8.86 25.93 10.69
N PRO A 20 -9.46 25.03 9.88
CA PRO A 20 -10.37 25.42 8.81
C PRO A 20 -11.51 26.28 9.37
N VAL A 21 -11.91 27.32 8.63
CA VAL A 21 -12.91 28.33 9.06
C VAL A 21 -14.21 27.66 9.53
N ASN A 22 -14.64 26.60 8.85
CA ASN A 22 -15.89 25.88 9.14
C ASN A 22 -15.68 24.56 9.91
N ALA A 23 -14.53 24.37 10.57
CA ALA A 23 -14.26 23.12 11.29
C ALA A 23 -15.08 23.00 12.57
N SER A 24 -15.86 21.92 12.69
CA SER A 24 -16.60 21.58 13.91
C SER A 24 -15.66 21.27 15.08
N LYS A 25 -16.19 21.33 16.32
CA LYS A 25 -15.43 21.00 17.54
C LYS A 25 -14.77 19.60 17.46
N ASN A 26 -15.47 18.63 16.84
CA ASN A 26 -14.98 17.27 16.66
C ASN A 26 -13.81 17.21 15.66
N VAL A 27 -13.90 17.93 14.54
CA VAL A 27 -12.81 18.01 13.55
C VAL A 27 -11.57 18.65 14.17
N LYS A 28 -11.73 19.78 14.89
CA LYS A 28 -10.62 20.44 15.60
C LYS A 28 -9.95 19.51 16.62
N ARG A 29 -10.74 18.71 17.36
CA ARG A 29 -10.21 17.68 18.27
C ARG A 29 -9.43 16.59 17.52
N GLY A 30 -9.97 16.12 16.39
CA GLY A 30 -9.30 15.14 15.52
C GLY A 30 -7.97 15.64 14.98
N ILE A 31 -7.93 16.89 14.47
CA ILE A 31 -6.72 17.55 13.98
C ILE A 31 -5.67 17.65 15.08
N ARG A 32 -6.03 18.12 16.29
CA ARG A 32 -5.09 18.20 17.43
C ARG A 32 -4.55 16.85 17.88
N ALA A 33 -5.38 15.81 17.83
CA ALA A 33 -4.95 14.46 18.17
C ALA A 33 -4.01 13.87 17.10
N ALA A 34 -4.29 14.16 15.83
CA ALA A 34 -3.46 13.74 14.72
C ALA A 34 -2.12 14.49 14.69
N SER A 35 -2.10 15.82 14.89
CA SER A 35 -0.89 16.64 14.80
C SER A 35 0.25 16.17 15.72
N LYS A 36 -0.05 15.50 16.83
CA LYS A 36 0.96 14.89 17.71
C LYS A 36 1.81 13.79 17.05
N ARG A 37 1.29 13.17 15.98
CA ARG A 37 1.90 12.02 15.30
C ARG A 37 2.31 12.34 13.86
N PHE A 38 2.03 13.54 13.40
CA PHE A 38 2.27 13.97 12.03
C PHE A 38 3.12 15.24 12.03
N MET A 39 3.96 15.39 11.02
CA MET A 39 4.77 16.57 10.81
C MET A 39 4.75 16.95 9.33
N TYR A 40 4.78 18.24 9.06
CA TYR A 40 4.97 18.76 7.72
C TYR A 40 6.43 19.18 7.55
N LYS A 41 7.12 18.64 6.54
CA LYS A 41 8.53 18.92 6.28
C LYS A 41 8.85 18.67 4.80
N ASP A 42 9.63 19.55 4.20
CA ASP A 42 10.14 19.44 2.82
C ASP A 42 9.01 19.25 1.79
N GLY A 43 7.94 20.03 1.92
CA GLY A 43 6.77 19.94 1.02
C GLY A 43 5.86 18.73 1.26
N CYS A 44 6.20 17.86 2.21
CA CYS A 44 5.53 16.59 2.43
C CYS A 44 4.94 16.46 3.84
N LEU A 45 3.83 15.74 3.95
CA LEU A 45 3.31 15.29 5.23
C LEU A 45 3.95 13.94 5.60
N TRP A 46 4.40 13.83 6.84
CA TRP A 46 5.05 12.66 7.40
C TRP A 46 4.31 12.18 8.64
N ARG A 47 4.32 10.87 8.90
CA ARG A 47 3.77 10.25 10.10
C ARG A 47 4.85 9.53 10.89
N SER A 48 4.94 9.83 12.18
CA SER A 48 5.83 9.13 13.10
C SER A 48 5.28 7.74 13.43
N TYR A 49 6.10 6.70 13.27
CA TYR A 49 5.77 5.32 13.62
C TYR A 49 7.02 4.53 14.00
N ARG A 50 7.08 4.01 15.24
CA ARG A 50 8.19 3.19 15.76
C ARG A 50 9.58 3.74 15.40
N SER A 51 9.82 5.00 15.76
CA SER A 51 11.06 5.74 15.49
C SER A 51 11.39 6.00 14.01
N ARG A 52 10.42 5.80 13.11
CA ARG A 52 10.53 6.11 11.68
C ARG A 52 9.56 7.20 11.28
N LEU A 53 9.89 7.89 10.20
CA LEU A 53 9.02 8.83 9.52
C LEU A 53 8.53 8.20 8.22
N LEU A 54 7.23 7.99 8.14
CA LEU A 54 6.56 7.43 6.97
C LEU A 54 5.98 8.55 6.13
N ARG A 55 6.28 8.57 4.83
CA ARG A 55 5.71 9.57 3.91
C ARG A 55 4.21 9.32 3.75
N VAL A 56 3.40 10.34 4.01
CA VAL A 56 1.94 10.23 3.86
C VAL A 56 1.60 10.35 2.39
N VAL A 57 0.86 9.36 1.88
CA VAL A 57 0.40 9.34 0.49
C VAL A 57 -0.85 10.20 0.35
N ARG A 58 -0.94 10.98 -0.73
CA ARG A 58 -1.92 12.07 -0.90
C ARG A 58 -2.90 11.86 -2.04
N SER A 59 -2.75 10.81 -2.85
CA SER A 59 -3.69 10.52 -3.93
C SER A 59 -3.75 9.04 -4.28
N GLU A 60 -4.86 8.62 -4.90
CA GLU A 60 -5.00 7.27 -5.47
C GLU A 60 -4.00 6.99 -6.60
N LYS A 61 -3.52 8.04 -7.29
CA LYS A 61 -2.46 7.91 -8.30
C LYS A 61 -1.16 7.45 -7.65
N GLU A 62 -0.73 8.12 -6.58
CA GLU A 62 0.46 7.73 -5.84
C GLU A 62 0.31 6.34 -5.19
N VAL A 63 -0.88 5.99 -4.69
CA VAL A 63 -1.14 4.64 -4.16
C VAL A 63 -0.88 3.59 -5.24
N ARG A 64 -1.42 3.79 -6.46
CA ARG A 64 -1.17 2.88 -7.59
C ARG A 64 0.30 2.83 -7.98
N GLU A 65 0.98 3.97 -8.07
CA GLU A 65 2.42 4.01 -8.37
C GLU A 65 3.25 3.23 -7.35
N ILE A 66 2.93 3.35 -6.06
CA ILE A 66 3.58 2.58 -4.99
C ILE A 66 3.27 1.09 -5.15
N LEU A 67 2.01 0.72 -5.40
CA LEU A 67 1.63 -0.68 -5.58
C LEU A 67 2.35 -1.30 -6.78
N THR A 68 2.37 -0.65 -7.93
CA THR A 68 3.12 -1.08 -9.11
C THR A 68 4.61 -1.20 -8.82
N ARG A 69 5.20 -0.25 -8.10
CA ARG A 69 6.63 -0.30 -7.75
C ARG A 69 6.98 -1.50 -6.87
N TYR A 70 6.17 -1.78 -5.85
CA TYR A 70 6.49 -2.79 -4.83
C TYR A 70 5.95 -4.18 -5.15
N HIS A 71 4.98 -4.30 -6.07
CA HIS A 71 4.48 -5.58 -6.57
C HIS A 71 4.99 -5.83 -8.00
N ASP A 72 4.44 -5.13 -8.99
CA ASP A 72 4.62 -5.41 -10.43
C ASP A 72 6.11 -5.33 -10.82
N ASN A 73 6.75 -4.20 -10.53
CA ASN A 73 8.15 -3.94 -10.87
C ASN A 73 9.15 -4.64 -9.94
N ASN A 74 8.66 -5.31 -8.89
CA ASN A 74 9.46 -6.04 -7.90
C ASN A 74 9.29 -7.55 -8.09
N ASN A 75 9.29 -8.00 -9.35
CA ASN A 75 9.11 -9.39 -9.74
C ASN A 75 7.84 -10.03 -9.16
N HIS A 76 6.72 -9.29 -9.19
CA HIS A 76 5.44 -9.73 -8.61
C HIS A 76 5.55 -10.17 -7.15
N ALA A 77 6.24 -9.37 -6.33
CA ALA A 77 6.46 -9.68 -4.93
C ALA A 77 5.15 -10.02 -4.19
N GLY A 78 5.19 -11.08 -3.39
CA GLY A 78 4.02 -11.54 -2.64
C GLY A 78 3.49 -10.50 -1.65
N ARG A 79 2.19 -10.63 -1.31
CA ARG A 79 1.44 -9.71 -0.44
C ARG A 79 2.19 -9.31 0.83
N GLU A 80 2.71 -10.28 1.59
CA GLU A 80 3.33 -10.02 2.89
C GLU A 80 4.62 -9.19 2.77
N ARG A 81 5.44 -9.50 1.77
CA ARG A 81 6.66 -8.75 1.47
C ARG A 81 6.32 -7.32 1.08
N ALA A 82 5.37 -7.14 0.14
CA ALA A 82 4.96 -5.81 -0.31
C ALA A 82 4.38 -4.96 0.83
N VAL A 83 3.48 -5.53 1.66
CA VAL A 83 2.93 -4.82 2.83
C VAL A 83 4.04 -4.38 3.78
N ARG A 84 4.95 -5.29 4.13
CA ARG A 84 6.06 -4.98 5.03
C ARG A 84 6.92 -3.85 4.49
N GLU A 85 7.35 -3.92 3.24
CA GLU A 85 8.21 -2.92 2.62
C GLU A 85 7.52 -1.55 2.50
N ILE A 86 6.27 -1.52 2.06
CA ILE A 86 5.48 -0.29 1.95
C ILE A 86 5.27 0.36 3.32
N MET A 87 4.86 -0.40 4.34
CA MET A 87 4.57 0.14 5.69
C MET A 87 5.83 0.66 6.41
N MET A 88 7.03 0.35 5.91
CA MET A 88 8.28 0.93 6.41
C MET A 88 8.58 2.32 5.85
N MET A 89 7.97 2.70 4.72
CA MET A 89 8.29 3.92 3.98
C MET A 89 7.11 4.87 3.85
N TYR A 90 5.89 4.34 3.77
CA TYR A 90 4.68 5.10 3.43
C TYR A 90 3.56 4.88 4.44
N TYR A 91 2.66 5.86 4.49
CA TYR A 91 1.43 5.78 5.27
C TYR A 91 0.22 6.24 4.45
N TRP A 92 -0.79 5.38 4.40
CA TRP A 92 -2.18 5.75 4.12
C TRP A 92 -3.10 4.80 4.89
N PHE A 93 -4.38 5.12 4.93
CA PHE A 93 -5.36 4.22 5.54
C PHE A 93 -5.62 3.03 4.61
N GLY A 94 -5.47 1.81 5.12
CA GLY A 94 -5.79 0.59 4.38
C GLY A 94 -4.68 0.05 3.49
N VAL A 95 -3.39 0.32 3.79
CA VAL A 95 -2.23 -0.24 3.07
C VAL A 95 -2.37 -1.74 2.81
N THR A 96 -2.64 -2.52 3.86
CA THR A 96 -2.76 -3.98 3.76
C THR A 96 -3.87 -4.42 2.82
N GLU A 97 -5.03 -3.76 2.88
CA GLU A 97 -6.18 -4.10 2.05
C GLU A 97 -5.96 -3.67 0.59
N ALA A 98 -5.35 -2.50 0.37
CA ALA A 98 -4.96 -2.04 -0.96
C ALA A 98 -3.98 -3.02 -1.62
N VAL A 99 -2.93 -3.45 -0.91
CA VAL A 99 -1.96 -4.42 -1.43
C VAL A 99 -2.63 -5.78 -1.70
N LYS A 100 -3.45 -6.27 -0.77
CA LYS A 100 -4.18 -7.53 -0.95
C LYS A 100 -5.04 -7.52 -2.21
N ASN A 101 -5.80 -6.45 -2.43
CA ASN A 101 -6.67 -6.33 -3.59
C ASN A 101 -5.86 -6.19 -4.89
N TRP A 102 -4.77 -5.41 -4.86
CA TRP A 102 -3.87 -5.26 -6.00
C TRP A 102 -3.26 -6.58 -6.47
N VAL A 103 -2.68 -7.35 -5.53
CA VAL A 103 -2.09 -8.66 -5.82
C VAL A 103 -3.16 -9.65 -6.30
N LYS A 104 -4.35 -9.64 -5.68
CA LYS A 104 -5.47 -10.49 -6.09
C LYS A 104 -5.93 -10.21 -7.53
N SER A 105 -5.87 -8.95 -7.96
CA SER A 105 -6.22 -8.53 -9.33
C SER A 105 -5.08 -8.65 -10.35
N CYS A 106 -3.89 -9.10 -9.94
CA CYS A 106 -2.75 -9.20 -10.85
C CYS A 106 -2.91 -10.39 -11.81
N SER A 107 -3.05 -10.12 -13.10
CA SER A 107 -3.18 -11.15 -14.15
C SER A 107 -1.97 -12.08 -14.19
N VAL A 108 -0.75 -11.55 -14.11
CA VAL A 108 0.49 -12.34 -14.14
C VAL A 108 0.56 -13.33 -12.96
N CYS A 109 0.16 -12.91 -11.77
CA CYS A 109 0.09 -13.81 -10.61
C CYS A 109 -1.02 -14.85 -10.76
N HIS A 110 -2.16 -14.45 -11.31
CA HIS A 110 -3.29 -15.35 -11.55
C HIS A 110 -2.92 -16.46 -12.54
N GLU A 111 -2.32 -16.10 -13.68
CA GLU A 111 -1.86 -17.06 -14.71
C GLU A 111 -0.83 -18.05 -14.18
N ARG A 112 0.11 -17.61 -13.33
CA ARG A 112 1.08 -18.51 -12.68
C ARG A 112 0.46 -19.49 -11.69
N THR A 113 -0.72 -19.17 -11.15
CA THR A 113 -1.42 -19.99 -10.14
C THR A 113 -2.40 -20.96 -10.80
N LEU A 114 -2.86 -20.67 -12.02
CA LEU A 114 -3.64 -21.62 -12.79
C LEU A 114 -2.76 -22.84 -13.09
N PRO A 115 -3.23 -24.07 -12.80
CA PRO A 115 -2.53 -25.26 -13.26
C PRO A 115 -2.49 -25.17 -14.79
N HIS A 116 -1.30 -25.01 -15.36
CA HIS A 116 -1.12 -25.11 -16.79
C HIS A 116 -1.49 -26.56 -17.18
N SER A 117 -2.70 -26.74 -17.70
CA SER A 117 -3.15 -27.99 -18.31
C SER A 117 -2.49 -28.15 -19.67
N SER A 118 -1.19 -28.46 -19.67
CA SER A 118 -0.35 -29.04 -20.75
C SER A 118 1.12 -28.72 -20.41
N GLN A 119 2.06 -29.66 -20.32
CA GLN A 119 2.31 -30.75 -21.26
C GLN A 119 2.81 -32.02 -20.56
N GLN A 120 2.22 -33.15 -21.02
CA GLN A 120 2.78 -34.50 -21.12
C GLN A 120 3.35 -35.12 -19.85
N SER A 121 2.51 -35.90 -19.16
CA SER A 121 2.99 -37.08 -18.46
C SER A 121 3.69 -37.96 -19.49
N VAL A 122 5.02 -37.92 -19.52
CA VAL A 122 5.83 -38.97 -20.13
C VAL A 122 5.45 -40.25 -19.37
N PHE A 123 4.55 -41.05 -19.94
CA PHE A 123 4.37 -42.43 -19.49
C PHE A 123 5.66 -43.16 -19.85
N PHE A 124 6.56 -43.24 -18.87
CA PHE A 124 7.64 -44.21 -18.95
C PHE A 124 6.98 -45.60 -19.00
N CYS A 125 7.00 -46.23 -20.17
CA CYS A 125 6.67 -47.63 -20.28
C CYS A 125 7.76 -48.40 -19.54
N LEU A 126 7.45 -48.91 -18.34
CA LEU A 126 8.35 -49.73 -17.53
C LEU A 126 8.36 -51.20 -18.01
N VAL A 127 8.11 -51.46 -19.30
CA VAL A 127 8.31 -52.80 -19.86
C VAL A 127 9.81 -53.03 -19.99
N TYR A 128 10.39 -53.62 -18.95
CA TYR A 128 11.65 -54.35 -19.07
C TYR A 128 11.37 -55.63 -19.85
N GLY A 129 11.71 -55.62 -21.14
CA GLY A 129 11.70 -56.81 -21.98
C GLY A 129 10.64 -56.79 -23.08
N CYS A 130 11.06 -56.34 -24.25
CA CYS A 130 10.63 -56.95 -25.50
C CYS A 130 11.91 -57.34 -26.24
N ASP A 131 12.05 -58.64 -26.50
CA ASP A 131 13.05 -59.24 -27.40
C ASP A 131 12.90 -58.72 -28.84
#